data_AF-A0A0B1PEW3-F1
#
_entry.id   AF-A0A0B1PEW3-F1
#
_cell.length_a   1.000
_cell.length_b   1.000
_cell.length_c   1.000
_cell.angle_alpha   90.00
_cell.angle_beta   90.00
_cell.angle_gamma   90.00
#
_symmetry.space_group_name_H-M   'P 1'
#
loop_
_entity.id
_entity.type
_entity.pdbx_description
1 polymer ?
#
loop_
_entity_poly.entity_id
_entity_poly.type
_entity_poly.pdbx_seq_one_letter_code
_entity_poly.pdbx_strand_id
1 'polypeptide(L)'
;MIKLKQTQLKLIAFKCGLNTSGTKPNLQARISRELNCISLAQADSYRVLSIDMGIRNLAYCTLDVKLDCPPPRIHAWKNLSVFMTPVNLSLRDTEEQPLQEKEAFDPETMSATAYTLLREKLLLDQPTHVIIERQRFRSMGARHIFEWTIRVNMFEAILYGILCTLKAEGMWKGTVIPVAPLRVGPFWLGRDDEKGNFKNTGSRNKRRKIDLVKSWLENDSPIVQFGNKEALDVAGRFLKNTSSRFKKPSDEDYTGDISSRFGKLDDLTDALLQGLAWIQWEKNKRIALRDGVEALLEI
;
A
#
# COMPACT_ATOMS: atom_id res chain seq x y z
N MET A 1 8.00 10.88 -35.70
CA MET A 1 7.27 10.49 -34.48
C MET A 1 6.69 9.10 -34.68
N ILE A 2 7.17 8.10 -33.94
CA ILE A 2 6.77 6.69 -34.13
C ILE A 2 5.28 6.55 -33.76
N LYS A 3 4.47 6.00 -34.66
CA LYS A 3 3.04 5.77 -34.39
C LYS A 3 2.87 4.56 -33.47
N LEU A 4 2.85 4.79 -32.16
CA LEU A 4 2.59 3.75 -31.16
C LEU A 4 1.26 3.03 -31.38
N LYS A 5 1.24 1.70 -31.32
CA LYS A 5 0.03 0.87 -31.32
C LYS A 5 -0.72 1.03 -29.99
N GLN A 6 -2.03 0.74 -29.99
CA GLN A 6 -2.84 0.85 -28.77
C GLN A 6 -2.32 -0.08 -27.65
N THR A 7 -1.82 -1.27 -28.01
CA THR A 7 -1.21 -2.22 -27.06
C THR A 7 0.03 -1.63 -26.40
N GLN A 8 0.90 -0.96 -27.17
CA GLN A 8 2.08 -0.27 -26.65
C GLN A 8 1.67 0.87 -25.70
N LEU A 9 0.67 1.67 -26.06
CA LEU A 9 0.15 2.73 -25.19
C LEU A 9 -0.45 2.20 -23.89
N LYS A 10 -1.13 1.04 -23.93
CA LYS A 10 -1.61 0.37 -22.72
C LYS A 10 -0.46 -0.12 -21.84
N LEU A 11 0.62 -0.62 -22.45
CA LEU A 11 1.82 -1.04 -21.72
C LEU A 11 2.54 0.15 -21.08
N ILE A 12 2.73 1.24 -21.82
CA ILE A 12 3.31 2.49 -21.31
C ILE A 12 2.46 3.03 -20.16
N ALA A 13 1.14 3.15 -20.36
CA ALA A 13 0.23 3.58 -19.30
C ALA A 13 0.34 2.68 -18.06
N PHE A 14 0.43 1.36 -18.24
CA PHE A 14 0.61 0.42 -17.14
C PHE A 14 1.94 0.62 -16.39
N LYS A 15 3.05 0.78 -17.12
CA LYS A 15 4.38 1.03 -16.56
C LYS A 15 4.47 2.39 -15.85
N CYS A 16 3.62 3.34 -16.19
CA CYS A 16 3.48 4.62 -15.51
C CYS A 16 2.40 4.63 -14.41
N GLY A 17 1.81 3.48 -14.05
CA GLY A 17 0.76 3.42 -13.03
C GLY A 17 -0.58 4.05 -13.44
N LEU A 18 -0.77 4.34 -14.73
CA LEU A 18 -1.96 5.00 -15.28
C LEU A 18 -3.06 4.01 -15.65
N ASN A 19 -4.28 4.54 -15.83
CA ASN A 19 -5.37 3.74 -16.38
C ASN A 19 -5.05 3.27 -17.80
N THR A 20 -5.31 2.00 -18.10
CA THR A 20 -5.05 1.37 -19.39
C THR A 20 -6.32 1.19 -20.23
N SER A 21 -7.49 1.57 -19.70
CA SER A 21 -8.75 1.55 -20.46
C SER A 21 -8.90 2.77 -21.38
N GLY A 22 -9.71 2.59 -22.42
CA GLY A 22 -10.06 3.63 -23.39
C GLY A 22 -9.44 3.44 -24.78
N THR A 23 -9.80 4.35 -25.67
CA THR A 23 -9.33 4.42 -27.05
C THR A 23 -7.86 4.88 -27.12
N LYS A 24 -7.25 4.74 -28.30
CA LYS A 24 -5.88 5.20 -28.54
C LYS A 24 -5.69 6.71 -28.22
N PRO A 25 -6.56 7.63 -28.68
CA PRO A 25 -6.46 9.05 -28.31
C PRO A 25 -6.57 9.29 -26.80
N ASN A 26 -7.47 8.58 -26.11
CA ASN A 26 -7.65 8.72 -24.66
C ASN A 26 -6.38 8.31 -23.88
N LEU A 27 -5.70 7.25 -24.33
CA LEU A 27 -4.44 6.81 -23.73
C LEU A 27 -3.31 7.83 -23.98
N GLN A 28 -3.19 8.34 -25.20
CA GLN A 28 -2.19 9.36 -25.55
C GLN A 28 -2.38 10.63 -24.71
N ALA A 29 -3.60 11.18 -24.69
CA ALA A 29 -3.91 12.37 -23.91
C ALA A 29 -3.63 12.17 -22.41
N ARG A 30 -3.95 10.99 -21.86
CA ARG A 30 -3.68 10.66 -20.44
C ARG A 30 -2.19 10.61 -20.13
N ILE A 31 -1.40 9.95 -20.97
CA ILE A 31 0.05 9.85 -20.82
C ILE A 31 0.67 11.24 -20.93
N SER A 32 0.37 11.99 -22.00
CA SER A 32 0.92 13.33 -22.21
C SER A 32 0.58 14.30 -21.07
N ARG A 33 -0.68 14.28 -20.60
CA ARG A 33 -1.10 15.12 -19.46
C ARG A 33 -0.30 14.80 -18.19
N GLU A 34 -0.13 13.52 -17.89
CA GLU A 34 0.61 13.10 -16.68
C GLU A 34 2.09 13.52 -16.76
N LEU A 35 2.74 13.29 -17.90
CA LEU A 35 4.14 13.66 -18.10
C LEU A 35 4.33 15.18 -17.99
N ASN A 36 3.41 15.97 -18.54
CA ASN A 36 3.44 17.43 -18.39
C ASN A 36 3.31 17.87 -16.92
N CYS A 37 2.45 17.23 -16.13
CA CYS A 37 2.33 17.54 -14.70
C CYS A 37 3.63 17.26 -13.93
N ILE A 38 4.34 16.19 -14.25
CA ILE A 38 5.60 15.82 -13.57
C ILE A 38 6.73 16.73 -13.99
N SER A 39 6.78 17.15 -15.26
CA SER A 39 7.78 18.12 -15.73
C SER A 39 7.73 19.43 -14.94
N LEU A 40 6.59 19.78 -14.34
CA LEU A 40 6.42 20.98 -13.51
C LEU A 40 6.79 20.73 -12.03
N ALA A 41 6.86 19.49 -11.58
CA ALA A 41 7.15 19.13 -10.20
C ALA A 41 8.65 18.87 -10.01
N GLN A 42 9.34 19.76 -9.30
CA GLN A 42 10.80 19.75 -9.13
C GLN A 42 11.29 19.05 -7.84
N ALA A 43 10.48 18.17 -7.23
CA ALA A 43 10.89 17.51 -6.00
C ALA A 43 11.81 16.31 -6.29
N ASP A 44 13.04 16.37 -5.78
CA ASP A 44 14.03 15.28 -5.91
C ASP A 44 13.98 14.28 -4.74
N SER A 45 13.27 14.65 -3.68
CA SER A 45 13.04 13.81 -2.52
C SER A 45 11.57 13.73 -2.14
N TYR A 46 11.15 12.53 -1.76
CA TYR A 46 9.80 12.24 -1.35
C TYR A 46 9.80 11.43 -0.07
N ARG A 47 8.82 11.73 0.79
CA ARG A 47 8.38 10.80 1.83
C ARG A 47 7.02 10.26 1.44
N VAL A 48 6.97 8.97 1.18
CA VAL A 48 5.81 8.25 0.66
C VAL A 48 5.22 7.40 1.75
N LEU A 49 4.00 7.72 2.18
CA LEU A 49 3.19 6.87 3.05
C LEU A 49 2.28 6.00 2.17
N SER A 50 2.52 4.71 2.14
CA SER A 50 1.67 3.72 1.44
C SER A 50 0.78 3.02 2.44
N ILE A 51 -0.55 3.10 2.24
CA ILE A 51 -1.58 2.51 3.11
C ILE A 51 -2.28 1.39 2.34
N ASP A 52 -2.32 0.21 2.95
CA ASP A 52 -3.24 -0.88 2.59
C ASP A 52 -4.43 -0.87 3.55
N MET A 53 -5.63 -0.71 2.98
CA MET A 53 -6.82 -0.40 3.74
C MET A 53 -7.36 -1.60 4.52
N GLY A 54 -7.63 -1.37 5.80
CA GLY A 54 -8.29 -2.31 6.69
C GLY A 54 -8.68 -1.61 7.99
N ILE A 55 -9.67 -2.12 8.70
CA ILE A 55 -10.04 -1.56 10.02
C ILE A 55 -9.32 -2.31 11.14
N ARG A 56 -9.30 -3.64 11.08
CA ARG A 56 -8.59 -4.49 12.06
C ARG A 56 -7.13 -4.78 11.70
N ASN A 57 -6.77 -4.51 10.45
CA ASN A 57 -5.51 -4.95 9.86
C ASN A 57 -4.94 -3.90 8.90
N LEU A 58 -5.12 -2.61 9.23
CA LEU A 58 -4.52 -1.52 8.46
C LEU A 58 -3.01 -1.72 8.43
N ALA A 59 -2.43 -1.82 7.25
CA ALA A 59 -0.99 -1.86 7.09
C ALA A 59 -0.50 -0.60 6.41
N TYR A 60 0.67 -0.12 6.84
CA TYR A 60 1.30 0.99 6.16
C TYR A 60 2.81 0.83 6.09
N CYS A 61 3.38 1.43 5.05
CA CYS A 61 4.81 1.54 4.85
C CYS A 61 5.17 2.98 4.50
N THR A 62 6.09 3.57 5.25
CA THR A 62 6.65 4.89 4.98
C THR A 62 8.02 4.73 4.34
N LEU A 63 8.22 5.29 3.15
CA LEU A 63 9.43 5.20 2.35
C LEU A 63 10.02 6.59 2.16
N ASP A 64 11.28 6.77 2.55
CA ASP A 64 12.10 7.92 2.18
C ASP A 64 12.77 7.63 0.83
N VAL A 65 12.49 8.48 -0.15
CA VAL A 65 12.89 8.30 -1.54
C VAL A 65 13.75 9.48 -1.96
N LYS A 66 14.96 9.19 -2.43
CA LYS A 66 15.79 10.11 -3.20
C LYS A 66 15.92 9.52 -4.59
N LEU A 67 15.43 10.22 -5.60
CA LEU A 67 15.34 9.60 -6.93
C LEU A 67 16.70 9.35 -7.57
N ASP A 68 17.67 10.21 -7.30
CA ASP A 68 19.04 10.10 -7.81
C ASP A 68 19.91 9.14 -6.98
N CYS A 69 19.41 8.67 -5.84
CA CYS A 69 20.14 7.79 -4.92
C CYS A 69 19.28 6.60 -4.50
N PRO A 70 19.02 5.63 -5.41
CA PRO A 70 18.41 4.36 -5.03
C PRO A 70 19.35 3.55 -4.13
N PRO A 71 18.83 2.64 -3.28
CA PRO A 71 17.42 2.26 -3.07
C PRO A 71 16.64 3.14 -2.07
N PRO A 72 15.30 3.17 -2.09
CA PRO A 72 14.49 3.86 -1.08
C PRO A 72 14.69 3.24 0.32
N ARG A 73 14.51 4.07 1.36
CA ARG A 73 14.67 3.67 2.77
C ARG A 73 13.31 3.49 3.44
N ILE A 74 13.08 2.34 4.06
CA ILE A 74 11.90 2.06 4.88
C ILE A 74 12.04 2.80 6.21
N HIS A 75 11.25 3.85 6.40
CA HIS A 75 11.17 4.58 7.66
C HIS A 75 10.24 3.89 8.66
N ALA A 76 9.08 3.42 8.20
CA ALA A 76 8.12 2.68 9.02
C ALA A 76 7.49 1.56 8.21
N TRP A 77 7.25 0.42 8.85
CA TRP A 77 6.52 -0.69 8.23
C TRP A 77 5.73 -1.41 9.32
N LYS A 78 4.43 -1.15 9.41
CA LYS A 78 3.61 -1.55 10.57
C LYS A 78 2.22 -2.02 10.15
N ASN A 79 1.66 -2.93 10.94
CA ASN A 79 0.24 -3.30 10.91
C ASN A 79 -0.40 -2.82 12.22
N LEU A 80 -1.62 -2.30 12.15
CA LEU A 80 -2.39 -1.86 13.30
C LEU A 80 -3.88 -2.17 13.14
N SER A 81 -4.55 -2.41 14.28
CA SER A 81 -5.99 -2.26 14.38
C SER A 81 -6.31 -0.80 14.67
N VAL A 82 -7.20 -0.22 13.86
CA VAL A 82 -7.57 1.21 13.91
C VAL A 82 -8.11 1.58 15.30
N PHE A 83 -8.91 0.71 15.91
CA PHE A 83 -9.48 0.91 17.25
C PHE A 83 -8.51 0.67 18.41
N MET A 84 -7.27 0.24 18.16
CA MET A 84 -6.23 0.12 19.19
C MET A 84 -5.29 1.34 19.23
N THR A 85 -5.65 2.45 18.57
CA THR A 85 -4.88 3.70 18.71
C THR A 85 -5.10 4.30 20.11
N PRO A 86 -4.05 4.89 20.72
CA PRO A 86 -3.97 5.12 22.18
C PRO A 86 -4.92 6.18 22.75
N VAL A 87 -5.87 6.72 21.98
CA VAL A 87 -6.87 7.69 22.46
C VAL A 87 -7.76 7.12 23.55
N ASN A 88 -7.93 5.79 23.58
CA ASN A 88 -8.71 5.15 24.64
C ASN A 88 -7.94 4.96 25.97
N LEU A 89 -6.68 5.40 26.09
CA LEU A 89 -5.93 5.33 27.36
C LEU A 89 -5.92 6.63 28.18
N SER A 90 -6.31 7.78 27.63
CA SER A 90 -6.18 9.07 28.34
C SER A 90 -7.37 9.47 29.23
N LEU A 91 -8.34 8.57 29.48
CA LEU A 91 -9.50 8.86 30.36
C LEU A 91 -9.79 7.78 31.43
N ARG A 92 -8.87 6.87 31.75
CA ARG A 92 -9.11 5.87 32.80
C ARG A 92 -7.93 5.68 33.74
N ASP A 93 -7.87 6.54 34.76
CA ASP A 93 -7.10 6.31 36.00
C ASP A 93 -7.84 5.32 36.91
N THR A 94 -8.10 4.11 36.43
CA THR A 94 -8.60 3.01 37.27
C THR A 94 -8.02 1.69 36.77
N GLU A 95 -7.37 0.97 37.69
CA GLU A 95 -6.72 -0.34 37.53
C GLU A 95 -7.70 -1.48 37.22
N GLU A 96 -8.55 -1.32 36.21
CA GLU A 96 -9.41 -2.39 35.71
C GLU A 96 -8.92 -2.85 34.33
N GLN A 97 -8.79 -4.16 34.18
CA GLN A 97 -8.42 -4.82 32.93
C GLN A 97 -9.26 -4.26 31.77
N PRO A 98 -8.67 -3.89 30.63
CA PRO A 98 -9.39 -3.17 29.59
C PRO A 98 -10.52 -4.04 29.04
N LEU A 99 -11.76 -3.71 29.42
CA LEU A 99 -12.97 -4.13 28.72
C LEU A 99 -12.72 -3.84 27.24
N GLN A 100 -12.69 -4.90 26.44
CA GLN A 100 -12.54 -4.81 25.00
C GLN A 100 -13.76 -4.08 24.46
N GLU A 101 -13.68 -2.75 24.38
CA GLU A 101 -14.79 -1.92 23.91
C GLU A 101 -15.20 -2.43 22.53
N LYS A 102 -16.48 -2.74 22.42
CA LYS A 102 -17.07 -3.28 21.21
C LYS A 102 -16.81 -2.29 20.08
N GLU A 103 -16.05 -2.72 19.05
CA GLU A 103 -15.73 -1.90 17.89
C GLU A 103 -16.99 -1.20 17.35
N ALA A 104 -17.02 0.12 17.46
CA ALA A 104 -18.14 0.93 17.01
C ALA A 104 -17.82 1.48 15.62
N PHE A 105 -18.64 1.05 14.65
CA PHE A 105 -18.46 1.35 13.23
C PHE A 105 -19.39 2.47 12.75
N ASP A 106 -19.94 3.27 13.66
CA ASP A 106 -20.76 4.42 13.31
C ASP A 106 -19.87 5.57 12.78
N PRO A 107 -20.45 6.52 12.00
CA PRO A 107 -19.68 7.60 11.41
C PRO A 107 -18.96 8.51 12.41
N GLU A 108 -19.52 8.75 13.60
CA GLU A 108 -18.93 9.61 14.62
C GLU A 108 -17.63 8.99 15.15
N THR A 109 -17.71 7.73 15.62
CA THR A 109 -16.55 6.99 16.11
C THR A 109 -15.49 6.81 15.03
N MET A 110 -15.88 6.44 13.80
CA MET A 110 -14.93 6.29 12.70
C MET A 110 -14.23 7.60 12.35
N SER A 111 -14.95 8.73 12.38
CA SER A 111 -14.39 10.05 12.05
C SER A 111 -13.37 10.48 13.09
N ALA A 112 -13.69 10.34 14.38
CA ALA A 112 -12.75 10.64 15.46
C ALA A 112 -11.50 9.75 15.38
N THR A 113 -11.70 8.44 15.19
CA THR A 113 -10.59 7.48 15.12
C THR A 113 -9.70 7.72 13.89
N ALA A 114 -10.28 8.03 12.73
CA ALA A 114 -9.54 8.38 11.51
C ALA A 114 -8.72 9.66 11.68
N TYR A 115 -9.31 10.69 12.31
CA TYR A 115 -8.63 11.95 12.56
C TYR A 115 -7.41 11.76 13.44
N THR A 116 -7.57 11.07 14.57
CA THR A 116 -6.45 10.76 15.46
C THR A 116 -5.40 9.91 14.75
N LEU A 117 -5.80 8.82 14.07
CA LEU A 117 -4.85 7.97 13.35
C LEU A 117 -3.99 8.78 12.38
N LEU A 118 -4.59 9.73 11.66
CA LEU A 118 -3.86 10.62 10.77
C LEU A 118 -2.94 11.56 11.55
N ARG A 119 -3.47 12.32 12.51
CA ARG A 119 -2.74 13.40 13.20
C ARG A 119 -1.63 12.90 14.12
N GLU A 120 -1.87 11.80 14.83
CA GLU A 120 -0.98 11.31 15.88
C GLU A 120 -0.09 10.16 15.43
N LYS A 121 -0.27 9.65 14.21
CA LYS A 121 0.52 8.51 13.74
C LYS A 121 0.96 8.62 12.29
N LEU A 122 0.02 8.70 11.36
CA LEU A 122 0.34 8.58 9.93
C LEU A 122 0.97 9.85 9.33
N LEU A 123 0.65 11.02 9.87
CA LEU A 123 1.16 12.31 9.38
C LEU A 123 2.30 12.90 10.24
N LEU A 124 2.71 12.23 11.33
CA LEU A 124 3.80 12.72 12.20
C LEU A 124 5.09 12.91 11.42
N ASP A 125 5.42 11.97 10.54
CA ASP A 125 6.62 12.04 9.71
C ASP A 125 6.47 12.99 8.52
N GLN A 126 5.37 13.75 8.40
CA GLN A 126 5.15 14.72 7.31
C GLN A 126 5.32 14.10 5.91
N PRO A 127 4.55 13.04 5.56
CA PRO A 127 4.64 12.45 4.23
C PRO A 127 4.27 13.48 3.16
N THR A 128 5.07 13.56 2.10
CA THR A 128 4.77 14.37 0.91
C THR A 128 3.65 13.74 0.07
N HIS A 129 3.55 12.41 0.10
CA HIS A 129 2.61 11.62 -0.69
C HIS A 129 1.96 10.58 0.22
N VAL A 130 0.64 10.51 0.20
CA VAL A 130 -0.15 9.46 0.83
C VAL A 130 -0.79 8.64 -0.27
N ILE A 131 -0.45 7.36 -0.34
CA ILE A 131 -0.91 6.42 -1.37
C ILE A 131 -1.90 5.47 -0.73
N ILE A 132 -3.07 5.33 -1.32
CA ILE A 132 -4.15 4.47 -0.81
C ILE A 132 -4.68 3.62 -1.97
N GLU A 133 -4.56 2.28 -1.90
CA GLU A 133 -5.30 1.39 -2.82
C GLU A 133 -6.79 1.50 -2.50
N ARG A 134 -7.58 1.81 -3.52
CA ARG A 134 -9.03 1.89 -3.36
C ARG A 134 -9.58 0.51 -3.02
N GLN A 135 -10.41 0.44 -1.99
CA GLN A 135 -11.08 -0.79 -1.61
C GLN A 135 -12.03 -1.24 -2.75
N ARG A 136 -12.00 -2.54 -3.07
CA ARG A 136 -12.89 -3.11 -4.10
C ARG A 136 -14.28 -3.30 -3.51
N PHE A 137 -15.28 -2.82 -4.25
CA PHE A 137 -16.65 -3.19 -3.97
C PHE A 137 -16.87 -4.68 -4.21
N ARG A 138 -17.40 -5.38 -3.21
CA ARG A 138 -17.72 -6.80 -3.27
C ARG A 138 -19.17 -6.99 -2.81
N SER A 139 -20.08 -7.17 -3.76
CA SER A 139 -21.50 -7.48 -3.50
C SER A 139 -21.83 -8.96 -3.63
N MET A 140 -21.07 -9.71 -4.44
CA MET A 140 -21.22 -11.15 -4.61
C MET A 140 -20.43 -11.89 -3.53
N GLY A 141 -21.09 -12.25 -2.43
CA GLY A 141 -20.48 -12.95 -1.30
C GLY A 141 -21.42 -13.05 -0.09
N ALA A 142 -20.93 -13.63 1.01
CA ALA A 142 -21.68 -13.68 2.26
C ALA A 142 -21.93 -12.27 2.81
N ARG A 143 -23.06 -12.07 3.52
CA ARG A 143 -23.49 -10.76 4.05
C ARG A 143 -22.39 -10.03 4.84
N HIS A 144 -21.61 -10.76 5.62
CA HIS A 144 -20.49 -10.20 6.41
C HIS A 144 -19.40 -9.57 5.53
N ILE A 145 -19.17 -10.06 4.30
CA ILE A 145 -18.18 -9.50 3.36
C ILE A 145 -18.66 -8.15 2.85
N PHE A 146 -19.96 -8.05 2.54
CA PHE A 146 -20.57 -6.81 2.07
C PHE A 146 -20.54 -5.74 3.16
N GLU A 147 -20.97 -6.10 4.37
CA GLU A 147 -20.92 -5.22 5.54
C GLU A 147 -19.49 -4.73 5.83
N TRP A 148 -18.51 -5.63 5.82
CA TRP A 148 -17.11 -5.26 6.00
C TRP A 148 -16.60 -4.33 4.89
N THR A 149 -17.01 -4.57 3.64
CA THR A 149 -16.66 -3.70 2.51
C THR A 149 -17.22 -2.30 2.68
N ILE A 150 -18.47 -2.16 3.15
CA ILE A 150 -19.07 -0.86 3.45
C ILE A 150 -18.28 -0.14 4.53
N ARG A 151 -17.94 -0.83 5.63
CA ARG A 151 -17.19 -0.25 6.75
C ARG A 151 -15.82 0.26 6.29
N VAL A 152 -15.07 -0.54 5.53
CA VAL A 152 -13.76 -0.12 5.00
C VAL A 152 -13.90 1.03 4.02
N ASN A 153 -14.89 1.00 3.12
CA ASN A 153 -15.15 2.11 2.18
C ASN A 153 -15.53 3.41 2.91
N MET A 154 -16.31 3.32 3.98
CA MET A 154 -16.65 4.46 4.82
C MET A 154 -15.40 5.04 5.48
N PHE A 155 -14.57 4.19 6.07
CA PHE A 155 -13.30 4.62 6.67
C PHE A 155 -12.35 5.22 5.63
N GLU A 156 -12.24 4.63 4.44
CA GLU A 156 -11.49 5.18 3.30
C GLU A 156 -11.98 6.60 2.96
N ALA A 157 -13.29 6.77 2.77
CA ALA A 157 -13.89 8.07 2.44
C ALA A 157 -13.64 9.13 3.52
N ILE A 158 -13.73 8.75 4.80
CA ILE A 158 -13.41 9.61 5.94
C ILE A 158 -11.93 10.04 5.89
N LEU A 159 -10.99 9.11 5.65
CA LEU A 159 -9.56 9.45 5.52
C LEU A 159 -9.33 10.46 4.38
N TYR A 160 -9.94 10.26 3.21
CA TYR A 160 -9.86 11.22 2.10
C TYR A 160 -10.44 12.58 2.48
N GLY A 161 -11.58 12.61 3.18
CA GLY A 161 -12.20 13.83 3.66
C GLY A 161 -11.27 14.61 4.60
N ILE A 162 -10.72 13.94 5.61
CA ILE A 162 -9.80 14.57 6.58
C ILE A 162 -8.51 15.04 5.89
N LEU A 163 -7.91 14.24 5.02
CA LEU A 163 -6.69 14.63 4.29
C LEU A 163 -6.95 15.85 3.39
N CYS A 164 -8.13 15.93 2.76
CA CYS A 164 -8.57 17.09 1.99
C CYS A 164 -8.65 18.34 2.88
N THR A 165 -9.34 18.23 4.02
CA THR A 165 -9.49 19.32 4.99
C THR A 165 -8.14 19.78 5.53
N LEU A 166 -7.31 18.87 6.02
CA LEU A 166 -5.98 19.19 6.55
C LEU A 166 -5.08 19.86 5.51
N LYS A 167 -5.24 19.52 4.23
CA LYS A 167 -4.54 20.19 3.14
C LYS A 167 -5.06 21.60 2.88
N ALA A 168 -6.38 21.77 2.82
CA ALA A 168 -7.02 23.07 2.57
C ALA A 168 -6.72 24.06 3.70
N GLU A 169 -6.65 23.58 4.94
CA GLU A 169 -6.31 24.39 6.13
C GLU A 169 -4.79 24.61 6.31
N GLY A 170 -3.96 24.05 5.44
CA GLY A 170 -2.50 24.20 5.52
C GLY A 170 -1.81 23.39 6.62
N MET A 171 -2.56 22.52 7.31
CA MET A 171 -2.07 21.63 8.38
C MET A 171 -1.23 20.46 7.85
N TRP A 172 -1.34 20.15 6.56
CA TRP A 172 -0.52 19.18 5.85
C TRP A 172 -0.34 19.60 4.38
N LYS A 173 0.89 19.59 3.85
CA LYS A 173 1.19 20.12 2.49
C LYS A 173 1.27 19.04 1.40
N GLY A 174 1.01 17.78 1.75
CA GLY A 174 1.19 16.67 0.81
C GLY A 174 0.05 16.49 -0.19
N THR A 175 0.09 15.36 -0.88
CA THR A 175 -0.93 14.96 -1.85
C THR A 175 -1.38 13.52 -1.63
N VAL A 176 -2.66 13.24 -1.91
CA VAL A 176 -3.22 11.90 -1.82
C VAL A 176 -3.31 11.29 -3.22
N ILE A 177 -2.80 10.07 -3.38
CA ILE A 177 -2.76 9.36 -4.65
C ILE A 177 -3.58 8.06 -4.54
N PRO A 178 -4.72 7.96 -5.24
CA PRO A 178 -5.48 6.72 -5.29
C PRO A 178 -4.80 5.70 -6.20
N VAL A 179 -4.52 4.52 -5.69
CA VAL A 179 -4.08 3.38 -6.50
C VAL A 179 -5.29 2.57 -6.93
N ALA A 180 -5.40 2.31 -8.23
CA ALA A 180 -6.48 1.47 -8.70
C ALA A 180 -6.25 0.02 -8.31
N PRO A 181 -7.30 -0.71 -7.91
CA PRO A 181 -7.15 -2.08 -7.51
C PRO A 181 -6.60 -2.96 -8.63
N LEU A 182 -5.93 -4.06 -8.26
CA LEU A 182 -5.35 -5.05 -9.20
C LEU A 182 -4.21 -4.51 -10.08
N ARG A 183 -3.56 -3.39 -9.73
CA ARG A 183 -2.39 -2.89 -10.48
C ARG A 183 -1.06 -3.39 -9.95
N VAL A 184 -0.88 -3.33 -8.64
CA VAL A 184 0.39 -3.63 -7.97
C VAL A 184 0.82 -5.08 -8.20
N GLY A 185 -0.11 -6.04 -8.07
CA GLY A 185 0.18 -7.46 -8.26
C GLY A 185 0.71 -7.77 -9.68
N PRO A 186 -0.05 -7.48 -10.75
CA PRO A 186 0.42 -7.70 -12.12
C PRO A 186 1.66 -6.90 -12.50
N PHE A 187 1.90 -5.75 -11.85
CA PHE A 187 3.08 -4.93 -12.12
C PHE A 187 4.36 -5.65 -11.71
N TRP A 188 4.35 -6.30 -10.55
CA TRP A 188 5.51 -7.02 -10.02
C TRP A 188 5.63 -8.46 -10.51
N LEU A 189 4.51 -9.15 -10.66
CA LEU A 189 4.48 -10.60 -10.92
C LEU A 189 4.26 -10.95 -12.39
N GLY A 190 4.03 -9.95 -13.24
CA GLY A 190 3.54 -10.15 -14.61
C GLY A 190 2.04 -10.46 -14.65
N ARG A 191 1.48 -10.50 -15.86
CA ARG A 191 0.12 -11.01 -16.07
C ARG A 191 0.19 -12.53 -16.17
N ASP A 192 -0.64 -13.22 -15.40
CA ASP A 192 -0.88 -14.65 -15.61
C ASP A 192 -1.67 -14.79 -16.92
N ASP A 193 -0.99 -14.96 -18.05
CA ASP A 193 -1.61 -15.30 -19.35
C ASP A 193 -1.99 -16.79 -19.43
N GLU A 194 -1.81 -17.55 -18.35
CA GLU A 194 -2.06 -18.98 -18.32
C GLU A 194 -3.52 -19.31 -18.01
N LYS A 195 -4.13 -20.10 -18.91
CA LYS A 195 -5.42 -20.79 -18.82
C LYS A 195 -5.46 -21.84 -17.68
N GLY A 196 -5.10 -21.45 -16.47
CA GLY A 196 -5.05 -22.30 -15.28
C GLY A 196 -6.27 -22.13 -14.36
N ASN A 197 -6.65 -23.21 -13.68
CA ASN A 197 -7.79 -23.33 -12.77
C ASN A 197 -8.00 -22.09 -11.85
N PHE A 198 -9.08 -21.34 -12.11
CA PHE A 198 -9.43 -20.08 -11.40
C PHE A 198 -9.56 -20.18 -9.88
N LYS A 199 -9.77 -21.38 -9.33
CA LYS A 199 -10.07 -21.58 -7.90
C LYS A 199 -8.88 -21.27 -6.96
N ASN A 200 -7.62 -21.31 -7.44
CA ASN A 200 -6.43 -21.11 -6.60
C ASN A 200 -5.58 -19.88 -6.95
N THR A 201 -5.94 -19.10 -7.97
CA THR A 201 -5.14 -17.97 -8.46
C THR A 201 -4.93 -16.89 -7.40
N GLY A 202 -5.93 -16.60 -6.57
CA GLY A 202 -5.83 -15.60 -5.50
C GLY A 202 -4.84 -15.97 -4.40
N SER A 203 -4.90 -17.22 -3.90
CA SER A 203 -3.98 -17.73 -2.88
C SER A 203 -2.55 -17.84 -3.41
N ARG A 204 -2.39 -18.31 -4.66
CA ARG A 204 -1.09 -18.38 -5.34
C ARG A 204 -0.46 -16.99 -5.49
N ASN A 205 -1.23 -15.98 -5.91
CA ASN A 205 -0.72 -14.62 -6.06
C ASN A 205 -0.33 -13.99 -4.73
N LYS A 206 -1.12 -14.22 -3.66
CA LYS A 206 -0.75 -13.78 -2.31
C LYS A 206 0.58 -14.37 -1.86
N ARG A 207 0.80 -15.67 -2.11
CA ARG A 207 2.07 -16.34 -1.79
C ARG A 207 3.24 -15.77 -2.62
N ARG A 208 3.07 -15.63 -3.93
CA ARG A 208 4.09 -15.07 -4.84
C ARG A 208 4.54 -13.67 -4.43
N LYS A 209 3.62 -12.81 -3.96
CA LYS A 209 3.95 -11.48 -3.44
C LYS A 209 4.82 -11.54 -2.18
N ILE A 210 4.45 -12.40 -1.22
CA ILE A 210 5.21 -12.60 0.01
C ILE A 210 6.61 -13.14 -0.32
N ASP A 211 6.69 -14.13 -1.21
CA ASP A 211 7.96 -14.73 -1.64
C ASP A 211 8.84 -13.70 -2.38
N LEU A 212 8.24 -12.79 -3.15
CA LEU A 212 8.96 -11.67 -3.78
C LEU A 212 9.54 -10.69 -2.76
N VAL A 213 8.76 -10.27 -1.77
CA VAL A 213 9.29 -9.38 -0.72
C VAL A 213 10.36 -10.11 0.09
N LYS A 214 10.14 -11.39 0.41
CA LYS A 214 11.15 -12.21 1.08
C LYS A 214 12.47 -12.22 0.31
N SER A 215 12.45 -12.48 -1.00
CA SER A 215 13.66 -12.53 -1.80
C SER A 215 14.37 -11.17 -1.86
N TRP A 216 13.64 -10.05 -1.87
CA TRP A 216 14.24 -8.71 -1.81
C TRP A 216 14.89 -8.38 -0.46
N LEU A 217 14.39 -8.94 0.63
CA LEU A 217 14.96 -8.75 1.97
C LEU A 217 16.16 -9.67 2.22
N GLU A 218 16.25 -10.82 1.55
CA GLU A 218 17.37 -11.77 1.65
C GLU A 218 18.52 -11.46 0.69
N ASN A 219 18.30 -10.65 -0.35
CA ASN A 219 19.30 -10.38 -1.39
C ASN A 219 20.39 -9.41 -0.89
N ASP A 220 21.65 -9.71 -1.25
CA ASP A 220 22.82 -8.88 -0.96
C ASP A 220 22.77 -7.51 -1.67
N SER A 221 22.04 -7.41 -2.78
CA SER A 221 21.74 -6.15 -3.45
C SER A 221 20.36 -5.63 -3.02
N PRO A 222 20.28 -4.64 -2.12
CA PRO A 222 19.01 -4.25 -1.52
C PRO A 222 18.14 -3.45 -2.50
N ILE A 223 16.92 -3.94 -2.75
CA ILE A 223 15.84 -3.16 -3.38
C ILE A 223 15.35 -2.04 -2.45
N VAL A 224 15.53 -2.22 -1.14
CA VAL A 224 15.18 -1.28 -0.07
C VAL A 224 16.26 -1.26 1.02
N GLN A 225 16.49 -0.11 1.60
CA GLN A 225 17.31 0.05 2.81
C GLN A 225 16.41 0.23 4.05
N PHE A 226 16.95 0.00 5.24
CA PHE A 226 16.22 0.27 6.49
C PHE A 226 16.61 1.63 7.06
N GLY A 227 15.61 2.46 7.36
CA GLY A 227 15.79 3.80 7.90
C GLY A 227 16.20 3.81 9.38
N ASN A 228 15.77 2.80 10.14
CA ASN A 228 15.97 2.67 11.57
C ASN A 228 15.90 1.20 12.02
N LYS A 229 16.18 0.97 13.31
CA LYS A 229 16.15 -0.36 13.94
C LYS A 229 14.75 -0.97 13.94
N GLU A 230 13.69 -0.19 14.13
CA GLU A 230 12.31 -0.71 14.13
C GLU A 230 11.95 -1.36 12.78
N ALA A 231 12.30 -0.70 11.67
CA ALA A 231 12.06 -1.23 10.33
C ALA A 231 12.86 -2.53 10.09
N LEU A 232 14.10 -2.58 10.56
CA LEU A 232 14.93 -3.79 10.51
C LEU A 232 14.32 -4.93 11.34
N ASP A 233 13.84 -4.65 12.54
CA ASP A 233 13.20 -5.64 13.43
C ASP A 233 11.89 -6.18 12.82
N VAL A 234 11.13 -5.34 12.11
CA VAL A 234 9.96 -5.80 11.34
C VAL A 234 10.38 -6.73 10.21
N ALA A 235 11.42 -6.38 9.46
CA ALA A 235 11.93 -7.24 8.38
C ALA A 235 12.45 -8.59 8.91
N GLY A 236 13.19 -8.60 10.02
CA GLY A 236 13.64 -9.84 10.67
C GLY A 236 12.47 -10.72 11.10
N ARG A 237 11.42 -10.14 11.68
CA ARG A 237 10.18 -10.86 12.02
C ARG A 237 9.45 -11.37 10.77
N PHE A 238 9.39 -10.56 9.71
CA PHE A 238 8.80 -10.96 8.43
C PHE A 238 9.51 -12.22 7.90
N LEU A 239 10.84 -12.20 7.80
CA LEU A 239 11.63 -13.33 7.33
C LEU A 239 11.44 -14.58 8.20
N LYS A 240 11.52 -14.45 9.53
CA LYS A 240 11.30 -15.58 10.46
C LYS A 240 9.93 -16.23 10.25
N ASN A 241 8.88 -15.43 10.10
CA ASN A 241 7.51 -15.90 9.93
C ASN A 241 7.24 -16.49 8.54
N THR A 242 7.95 -16.03 7.51
CA THR A 242 7.89 -16.69 6.19
C THR A 242 8.54 -18.05 6.22
N SER A 243 9.65 -18.22 6.96
CA SER A 243 10.38 -19.49 7.05
C SER A 243 9.72 -20.51 7.97
N SER A 244 9.04 -20.09 9.05
CA SER A 244 8.31 -21.00 9.95
C SER A 244 7.09 -21.66 9.28
N ARG A 245 6.49 -21.02 8.26
CA ARG A 245 5.42 -21.63 7.42
C ARG A 245 5.85 -22.89 6.66
N PHE A 246 7.15 -23.18 6.56
CA PHE A 246 7.68 -24.34 5.85
C PHE A 246 8.13 -25.48 6.79
N LYS A 247 8.10 -25.31 8.11
CA LYS A 247 8.32 -26.41 9.06
C LYS A 247 6.98 -27.10 9.37
N LYS A 248 6.95 -28.45 9.35
CA LYS A 248 5.82 -29.22 9.90
C LYS A 248 5.64 -28.80 11.36
N PRO A 249 4.41 -28.58 11.84
CA PRO A 249 4.18 -28.34 13.26
C PRO A 249 4.60 -29.58 14.05
N SER A 250 5.38 -29.40 15.10
CA SER A 250 5.64 -30.42 16.12
C SER A 250 4.50 -30.42 17.14
N ASP A 251 4.15 -31.60 17.66
CA ASP A 251 2.98 -31.83 18.52
C ASP A 251 2.97 -31.07 19.87
N GLU A 252 4.03 -30.32 20.20
CA GLU A 252 4.14 -29.56 21.46
C GLU A 252 3.51 -28.14 21.42
N ASP A 253 3.02 -27.66 20.27
CA ASP A 253 2.45 -26.30 20.13
C ASP A 253 0.96 -26.19 20.52
N TYR A 254 0.38 -27.22 21.14
CA TYR A 254 -1.01 -27.23 21.64
C TYR A 254 -1.17 -26.53 23.00
N THR A 255 -0.61 -25.33 23.15
CA THR A 255 -1.04 -24.41 24.22
C THR A 255 -1.88 -23.31 23.59
N GLY A 256 -3.18 -23.37 23.87
CA GLY A 256 -4.21 -22.54 23.24
C GLY A 256 -4.04 -21.04 23.51
N ASP A 257 -3.35 -20.35 22.61
CA ASP A 257 -3.66 -18.96 22.27
C ASP A 257 -4.13 -18.90 20.81
N ILE A 258 -5.44 -19.04 20.66
CA ILE A 258 -6.15 -19.07 19.37
C ILE A 258 -6.39 -17.63 18.83
N SER A 259 -5.73 -16.59 19.37
CA SER A 259 -6.04 -15.20 18.99
C SER A 259 -4.89 -14.20 18.81
N SER A 260 -3.64 -14.46 19.22
CA SER A 260 -2.64 -13.38 19.26
C SER A 260 -1.26 -13.75 18.69
N ARG A 261 -0.85 -13.12 17.57
CA ARG A 261 0.44 -12.38 17.39
C ARG A 261 0.98 -12.14 15.98
N PHE A 262 0.48 -12.72 14.88
CA PHE A 262 1.04 -12.40 13.53
C PHE A 262 0.04 -12.43 12.36
N GLY A 263 -1.14 -11.85 12.53
CA GLY A 263 -2.00 -11.47 11.39
C GLY A 263 -1.49 -10.16 10.79
N LYS A 264 -1.07 -10.04 9.53
CA LYS A 264 -1.09 -10.92 8.37
C LYS A 264 0.04 -10.43 7.45
N LEU A 265 1.02 -11.29 7.14
CA LEU A 265 2.17 -10.93 6.30
C LEU A 265 1.77 -10.31 4.95
N ASP A 266 0.59 -10.66 4.42
CA ASP A 266 0.08 -10.08 3.19
C ASP A 266 -0.22 -8.59 3.27
N ASP A 267 -0.81 -8.10 4.36
CA ASP A 267 -1.14 -6.67 4.46
C ASP A 267 0.16 -5.83 4.49
N LEU A 268 1.17 -6.30 5.24
CA LEU A 268 2.51 -5.69 5.24
C LEU A 268 3.16 -5.75 3.85
N THR A 269 3.01 -6.89 3.16
CA THR A 269 3.52 -7.09 1.80
C THR A 269 2.85 -6.12 0.83
N ASP A 270 1.53 -5.98 0.89
CA ASP A 270 0.76 -5.16 -0.03
C ASP A 270 1.07 -3.67 0.18
N ALA A 271 1.18 -3.20 1.43
CA ALA A 271 1.60 -1.83 1.74
C ALA A 271 3.01 -1.52 1.19
N LEU A 272 3.98 -2.42 1.33
CA LEU A 272 5.34 -2.22 0.81
C LEU A 272 5.38 -2.27 -0.73
N LEU A 273 4.77 -3.30 -1.34
CA LEU A 273 4.73 -3.46 -2.80
C LEU A 273 4.02 -2.29 -3.48
N GLN A 274 2.96 -1.75 -2.88
CA GLN A 274 2.27 -0.57 -3.38
C GLN A 274 3.20 0.65 -3.40
N GLY A 275 3.88 0.92 -2.29
CA GLY A 275 4.79 2.07 -2.18
C GLY A 275 5.93 1.98 -3.20
N LEU A 276 6.54 0.81 -3.32
CA LEU A 276 7.60 0.57 -4.30
C LEU A 276 7.08 0.65 -5.75
N ALA A 277 5.86 0.17 -6.01
CA ALA A 277 5.28 0.22 -7.35
C ALA A 277 5.11 1.67 -7.80
N TRP A 278 4.59 2.52 -6.92
CA TRP A 278 4.46 3.94 -7.19
C TRP A 278 5.82 4.60 -7.44
N ILE A 279 6.84 4.32 -6.63
CA ILE A 279 8.20 4.83 -6.85
C ILE A 279 8.71 4.43 -8.24
N GLN A 280 8.50 3.17 -8.64
CA GLN A 280 8.91 2.72 -9.97
C GLN A 280 8.10 3.38 -11.09
N TRP A 281 6.81 3.63 -10.88
CA TRP A 281 6.00 4.39 -11.84
C TRP A 281 6.49 5.82 -12.00
N GLU A 282 6.85 6.50 -10.91
CA GLU A 282 7.44 7.85 -10.96
C GLU A 282 8.81 7.87 -11.68
N LYS A 283 9.63 6.83 -11.48
CA LYS A 283 10.89 6.65 -12.23
C LYS A 283 10.63 6.45 -13.72
N ASN A 284 9.69 5.57 -14.07
CA ASN A 284 9.32 5.31 -15.45
C ASN A 284 8.80 6.57 -16.14
N LYS A 285 8.01 7.39 -15.44
CA LYS A 285 7.54 8.68 -15.98
C LYS A 285 8.69 9.66 -16.26
N ARG A 286 9.74 9.67 -15.43
CA ARG A 286 10.97 10.46 -15.71
C ARG A 286 11.79 9.94 -16.87
N ILE A 287 11.93 8.63 -17.00
CA ILE A 287 12.56 8.01 -18.17
C ILE A 287 11.79 8.40 -19.43
N ALA A 288 10.45 8.33 -19.40
CA ALA A 288 9.62 8.74 -20.53
C ALA A 288 9.75 10.23 -20.88
N LEU A 289 9.99 11.10 -19.88
CA LEU A 289 10.26 12.53 -20.11
C LEU A 289 11.63 12.79 -20.74
N ARG A 290 12.67 12.07 -20.27
CA ARG A 290 14.06 12.27 -20.70
C ARG A 290 14.34 11.62 -22.06
N ASP A 291 13.90 10.38 -22.23
CA ASP A 291 14.31 9.50 -23.33
C ASP A 291 13.16 9.22 -24.32
N GLY A 292 11.97 9.75 -24.05
CA GLY A 292 10.75 9.47 -24.80
C GLY A 292 9.95 8.29 -24.26
N VAL A 293 8.64 8.27 -24.52
CA VAL A 293 7.73 7.23 -24.03
C VAL A 293 8.04 5.83 -24.58
N GLU A 294 8.71 5.77 -25.72
CA GLU A 294 9.18 4.56 -26.38
C GLU A 294 10.23 3.82 -25.56
N ALA A 295 11.07 4.53 -24.79
CA ALA A 295 12.09 3.92 -23.93
C ALA A 295 11.47 2.92 -22.95
N LEU A 296 10.23 3.16 -22.49
CA LEU A 296 9.50 2.25 -21.62
C LEU A 296 9.06 0.95 -22.29
N LEU A 297 9.24 0.77 -23.59
CA LEU A 297 8.95 -0.50 -24.25
C LEU A 297 10.09 -1.52 -24.07
N GLU A 298 11.30 -1.05 -23.74
CA GLU A 298 12.53 -1.87 -23.68
C GLU A 298 12.88 -2.34 -22.26
N ILE A 299 12.20 -1.81 -21.22
CA ILE A 299 12.46 -2.03 -19.78
C ILE A 299 11.35 -2.82 -19.13
#